data_AF-A0A5J4U2A8-F1
#
_entry.id   AF-A0A5J4U2A8-F1
#
_cell.length_a   1.000
_cell.length_b   1.000
_cell.length_c   1.000
_cell.angle_alpha   90.00
_cell.angle_beta   90.00
_cell.angle_gamma   90.00
#
_symmetry.space_group_name_H-M   'P 1'
#
loop_
_entity.id
_entity.type
_entity.pdbx_description
1 polymer ?
#
loop_
_entity_poly.entity_id
_entity_poly.type
_entity_poly.pdbx_seq_one_letter_code
_entity_poly.pdbx_strand_id
1 'polypeptide(L)'
;MELADKVSEMCRRIHSSVDEASDRFLAEMKRNIYNTPTLFLEIIILMFKFLKKRDDAIDERINKNEVVVNTLNEAKKSFVNIQDKLKKMYAMLNV
;
A
#
# COMPACT_ATOMS: atom_id res chain seq x y z
N MET A 1 7.78 -22.92 4.87
CA MET A 1 8.02 -21.86 5.86
C MET A 1 6.98 -20.78 5.61
N GLU A 2 6.06 -20.62 6.55
CA GLU A 2 4.87 -19.79 6.41
C GLU A 2 5.26 -18.30 6.46
N LEU A 3 4.44 -17.41 5.90
CA LEU A 3 4.71 -15.96 5.93
C LEU A 3 4.86 -15.45 7.38
N ALA A 4 4.06 -16.01 8.29
CA ALA A 4 4.11 -15.71 9.72
C ALA A 4 5.49 -15.96 10.33
N ASP A 5 6.15 -17.08 9.99
CA ASP A 5 7.49 -17.42 10.48
C ASP A 5 8.53 -16.38 10.07
N LYS A 6 8.46 -15.91 8.81
CA LYS A 6 9.38 -14.89 8.28
C LYS A 6 9.18 -13.55 8.97
N VAL A 7 7.93 -13.16 9.23
CA VAL A 7 7.60 -11.93 9.94
C VAL A 7 8.09 -12.00 11.39
N SER A 8 7.89 -13.14 12.06
CA SER A 8 8.39 -13.38 13.41
C SER A 8 9.91 -13.24 13.49
N GLU A 9 10.65 -13.87 12.57
CA GLU A 9 12.10 -13.77 12.49
C GLU A 9 12.58 -12.33 12.20
N MET A 10 11.86 -11.58 11.35
CA MET A 10 12.15 -10.17 11.11
C MET A 10 11.97 -9.33 12.39
N CYS A 11 10.86 -9.51 13.12
CA CYS A 11 10.63 -8.80 14.38
C CYS A 11 11.73 -9.09 15.41
N ARG A 12 12.17 -10.35 15.51
CA ARG A 12 13.28 -10.76 16.37
C ARG A 12 14.58 -10.04 16.00
N ARG A 13 14.93 -10.00 14.71
CA ARG A 13 16.14 -9.31 14.22
C ARG A 13 16.11 -7.82 14.50
N ILE A 14 14.96 -7.17 14.29
CA ILE A 14 14.78 -5.75 14.59
C ILE A 14 15.00 -5.51 16.09
N HIS A 15 14.39 -6.32 16.96
CA HIS A 15 14.56 -6.18 18.42
C HIS A 15 16.04 -6.29 18.82
N SER A 16 16.72 -7.36 18.39
CA SER A 16 18.13 -7.57 18.71
C SER A 16 19.02 -6.44 18.18
N SER A 17 18.73 -5.90 17.00
CA SER A 17 19.51 -4.78 16.45
C SER A 17 19.37 -3.49 17.27
N VAL A 18 18.21 -3.26 17.89
CA VAL A 18 17.98 -2.11 18.75
C VAL A 18 18.67 -2.32 20.11
N ASP A 19 18.75 -3.55 20.61
CA ASP A 19 19.53 -3.89 21.81
C ASP A 19 21.02 -3.63 21.60
N GLU A 20 21.59 -4.12 20.50
CA GLU A 20 22.98 -3.86 20.14
C GLU A 20 23.26 -2.35 19.97
N ALA A 21 22.32 -1.62 19.38
CA ALA A 21 22.43 -0.16 19.24
C ALA A 21 22.37 0.56 20.60
N SER A 22 21.51 0.12 21.52
CA SER A 22 21.42 0.66 22.88
C SER A 22 22.71 0.43 23.67
N ASP A 23 23.30 -0.76 23.57
CA ASP A 23 24.58 -1.08 24.23
C ASP A 23 25.71 -0.21 23.70
N ARG A 24 25.78 -0.02 22.38
CA ARG A 24 26.74 0.89 21.75
C ARG A 24 26.53 2.33 22.19
N PHE A 25 25.28 2.80 22.20
CA PHE A 25 24.94 4.14 22.62
C PHE A 25 25.32 4.40 24.09
N LEU A 26 25.12 3.41 24.96
CA LEU A 26 25.59 3.48 26.34
C LEU A 26 27.12 3.57 26.41
N ALA A 27 27.83 2.73 25.64
CA ALA A 27 29.29 2.72 25.65
C ALA A 27 29.88 4.08 25.22
N GLU A 28 29.33 4.66 24.15
CA GLU A 28 29.80 5.89 23.49
C GLU A 28 29.32 7.16 24.23
N MET A 29 28.03 7.25 24.56
CA MET A 29 27.40 8.47 25.08
C MET A 29 27.17 8.45 26.59
N LYS A 30 27.46 7.33 27.27
CA LYS A 30 27.22 7.13 28.72
C LYS A 30 25.77 7.37 29.14
N ARG A 31 24.82 7.16 28.22
CA ARG A 31 23.38 7.31 28.47
C ARG A 31 22.67 5.98 28.23
N ASN A 32 21.94 5.53 29.25
CA ASN A 32 21.14 4.30 29.16
C ASN A 32 19.86 4.52 28.35
N ILE A 33 19.59 3.59 27.43
CA ILE A 33 18.28 3.42 26.77
C ILE A 33 17.84 1.99 27.05
N TYR A 34 16.71 1.84 27.74
CA TYR A 34 16.19 0.53 28.13
C TYR A 34 15.20 0.01 27.10
N ASN A 35 15.59 -1.03 26.39
CA ASN A 35 14.68 -1.80 25.56
C ASN A 35 14.00 -2.85 26.45
N THR A 36 12.72 -2.65 26.72
CA THR A 36 11.93 -3.60 27.53
C THR A 36 11.03 -4.44 26.63
N PRO A 37 10.61 -5.64 27.07
CA PRO A 37 9.64 -6.44 26.34
C PRO A 37 8.34 -5.67 26.02
N THR A 38 7.93 -4.76 26.90
CA THR A 38 6.77 -3.88 26.68
C THR A 38 6.99 -2.94 25.51
N LEU A 39 8.15 -2.27 25.44
CA LEU A 39 8.48 -1.38 24.32
C LEU A 39 8.54 -2.16 22.99
N PHE A 40 9.06 -3.38 23.02
CA PHE A 40 9.07 -4.25 21.84
C PHE A 40 7.65 -4.59 21.36
N LEU A 41 6.74 -4.91 22.29
CA LEU A 41 5.33 -5.17 21.95
C LEU A 41 4.66 -3.93 21.35
N GLU A 42 4.93 -2.74 21.90
CA GLU A 42 4.42 -1.48 21.37
C GLU A 42 4.91 -1.22 19.94
N ILE A 43 6.18 -1.51 19.64
CA ILE A 43 6.75 -1.42 18.29
C ILE A 43 6.04 -2.38 17.34
N ILE A 44 5.83 -3.64 17.73
CA ILE A 44 5.12 -4.63 16.92
C ILE A 44 3.70 -4.13 16.59
N ILE A 45 2.98 -3.64 17.60
CA ILE A 45 1.63 -3.11 17.43
C ILE A 45 1.65 -1.91 16.47
N LEU A 46 2.63 -1.02 16.60
CA LEU A 46 2.79 0.13 15.71
C LEU A 46 3.06 -0.31 14.27
N MET A 47 3.91 -1.32 14.05
CA MET A 47 4.19 -1.87 12.73
C MET A 47 2.92 -2.41 12.07
N PHE A 48 2.11 -3.19 12.79
CA PHE A 48 0.84 -3.70 12.25
C PHE A 48 -0.16 -2.60 11.94
N LYS A 49 -0.28 -1.58 12.80
CA LYS A 49 -1.13 -0.41 12.54
C LYS A 49 -0.66 0.34 11.29
N PHE A 50 0.64 0.50 11.12
CA PHE A 50 1.20 1.15 9.94
C PHE A 50 0.94 0.34 8.67
N LEU A 51 1.16 -0.97 8.69
CA LEU A 51 0.88 -1.85 7.55
C LEU A 51 -0.60 -1.78 7.15
N LYS A 52 -1.51 -1.92 8.11
CA LYS A 52 -2.95 -1.79 7.86
C LYS A 52 -3.30 -0.46 7.19
N LYS A 53 -2.76 0.65 7.70
CA LYS A 53 -2.97 1.97 7.10
C LYS A 53 -2.46 2.06 5.65
N ARG A 54 -1.39 1.35 5.32
CA ARG A 54 -0.84 1.31 3.95
C ARG A 54 -1.71 0.45 3.04
N ASP A 55 -2.19 -0.69 3.54
CA ASP A 55 -3.12 -1.56 2.81
C ASP A 55 -4.42 -0.81 2.50
N ASP A 56 -5.04 -0.18 3.51
CA ASP A 56 -6.26 0.62 3.35
C ASP A 56 -6.07 1.72 2.27
N ALA A 57 -4.90 2.38 2.25
CA ALA A 57 -4.58 3.40 1.25
C ALA A 57 -4.32 2.84 -0.16
N ILE A 58 -3.83 1.60 -0.27
CA ILE A 58 -3.68 0.91 -1.56
C ILE A 58 -5.07 0.53 -2.08
N ASP A 59 -5.92 -0.04 -1.23
CA ASP A 59 -7.28 -0.44 -1.58
C ASP A 59 -8.12 0.75 -2.05
N GLU A 60 -8.03 1.89 -1.36
CA GLU A 60 -8.67 3.13 -1.80
C GLU A 60 -8.24 3.54 -3.23
N ARG A 61 -6.95 3.42 -3.54
CA ARG A 61 -6.42 3.73 -4.87
C ARG A 61 -6.87 2.72 -5.92
N ILE A 62 -6.94 1.44 -5.57
CA ILE A 62 -7.45 0.40 -6.46
C ILE A 62 -8.91 0.69 -6.81
N ASN A 63 -9.76 0.90 -5.81
CA ASN A 63 -11.17 1.23 -5.99
C ASN A 63 -11.36 2.47 -6.88
N LYS A 64 -10.58 3.52 -6.63
CA LYS A 64 -10.60 4.73 -7.45
C LYS A 64 -10.19 4.43 -8.91
N ASN A 65 -9.15 3.64 -9.11
CA ASN A 65 -8.68 3.28 -10.44
C ASN A 65 -9.72 2.46 -11.20
N GLU A 66 -10.41 1.53 -10.54
CA GLU A 66 -11.51 0.76 -11.13
C GLU A 66 -12.64 1.67 -11.62
N VAL A 67 -13.05 2.64 -10.81
CA VAL A 67 -14.06 3.64 -11.20
C VAL A 67 -13.61 4.43 -12.44
N VAL A 68 -12.36 4.87 -12.47
CA VAL A 68 -11.79 5.62 -13.61
C VAL A 68 -11.77 4.75 -14.87
N VAL A 69 -11.31 3.51 -14.77
CA VAL A 69 -11.27 2.56 -15.90
C VAL A 69 -12.67 2.30 -16.45
N ASN A 70 -13.66 2.10 -15.57
CA ASN A 70 -15.05 1.89 -15.99
C ASN A 70 -15.62 3.11 -16.72
N THR A 71 -15.40 4.31 -16.17
CA THR A 71 -15.84 5.56 -16.81
C THR A 71 -15.22 5.73 -18.19
N LEU A 72 -13.92 5.43 -18.35
CA LEU A 72 -13.24 5.50 -19.65
C LEU A 72 -13.82 4.49 -20.65
N ASN A 73 -14.17 3.29 -20.20
CA ASN A 73 -14.80 2.29 -21.05
C ASN A 73 -16.21 2.70 -21.51
N GLU A 74 -16.99 3.35 -20.65
CA GLU A 74 -18.31 3.90 -21.00
C GLU A 74 -18.20 5.05 -22.01
N ALA A 75 -17.24 5.96 -21.81
CA ALA A 75 -16.95 7.04 -22.74
C ALA A 75 -16.55 6.48 -24.12
N LYS A 76 -15.69 5.45 -24.15
CA LYS A 76 -15.29 4.76 -25.40
C LYS A 76 -16.49 4.14 -26.12
N LYS A 77 -17.38 3.44 -25.40
CA LYS A 77 -18.62 2.87 -25.98
C LYS A 77 -19.50 3.96 -26.60
N SER A 78 -19.65 5.08 -25.90
CA SER A 78 -20.43 6.22 -26.37
C SER A 78 -19.83 6.85 -27.63
N PHE A 79 -18.50 6.98 -27.69
CA PHE A 79 -17.79 7.50 -28.86
C PHE A 79 -18.01 6.63 -30.11
N VAL A 80 -17.90 5.30 -29.97
CA VAL A 80 -18.18 4.35 -31.07
C VAL A 80 -19.61 4.51 -31.58
N ASN A 81 -20.59 4.58 -30.67
CA ASN A 81 -22.00 4.77 -31.05
C ASN A 81 -22.21 6.10 -31.81
N ILE A 82 -21.59 7.19 -31.36
CA ILE A 82 -21.66 8.49 -32.04
C ILE A 82 -21.02 8.41 -33.43
N GLN A 83 -19.85 7.77 -33.56
CA GLN A 83 -19.20 7.57 -34.86
C GLN A 83 -20.08 6.78 -35.83
N ASP A 84 -20.74 5.72 -35.36
CA ASP A 84 -21.63 4.91 -36.20
C ASP A 84 -22.87 5.69 -36.66
N LYS A 85 -23.46 6.51 -35.78
CA LYS A 85 -24.56 7.41 -36.14
C LYS A 85 -24.14 8.43 -37.19
N LEU A 86 -22.96 9.04 -37.04
CA LEU A 86 -22.42 9.98 -38.01
C LEU A 86 -22.22 9.33 -39.38
N LYS A 87 -21.62 8.14 -39.44
CA LYS A 87 -21.44 7.39 -40.70
C LYS A 87 -22.77 7.13 -41.40
N LYS A 88 -23.81 6.72 -40.65
CA LYS A 88 -25.16 6.51 -41.20
C LYS A 88 -25.77 7.80 -41.76
N MET A 89 -25.61 8.92 -41.07
CA MET A 89 -26.12 10.22 -41.54
C MET A 89 -25.41 10.69 -42.82
N TYR A 90 -24.08 10.57 -42.88
CA TYR A 90 -23.33 10.89 -44.10
C TYR A 90 -23.71 10.01 -45.29
N ALA A 91 -23.99 8.72 -45.06
CA ALA A 91 -24.44 7.81 -46.10
C ALA A 91 -25.83 8.19 -46.66
N MET A 92 -26.73 8.73 -45.83
CA MET A 92 -28.06 9.19 -46.27
C MET A 92 -28.03 10.52 -47.04
N LEU A 93 -27.01 11.35 -46.84
CA LEU A 93 -26.83 12.63 -47.52
C LEU A 93 -26.16 12.51 -48.91
N ASN A 94 -25.50 11.39 -49.20
CA ASN A 94 -24.80 11.13 -50.45
C ASN A 94 -25.60 10.21 -51.41
N VAL A 95 -26.93 10.16 -51.25
CA VAL A 95 -27.91 9.58 -52.19
C VAL A 95 -28.68 10.73 -52.82
#